data_AF-A0A961I659-F1
#
_entry.id   AF-A0A961I659-F1
#
_cell.length_a   1.000
_cell.length_b   1.000
_cell.length_c   1.000
_cell.angle_alpha   90.00
_cell.angle_beta   90.00
_cell.angle_gamma   90.00
#
_symmetry.space_group_name_H-M   'P 1'
#
loop_
_entity.id
_entity.type
_entity.pdbx_description
1 polymer ?
#
loop_
_entity_poly.entity_id
_entity_poly.type
_entity_poly.pdbx_seq_one_letter_code
_entity_poly.pdbx_strand_id
1 'polypeptide(L)'
;LTAVLLALLVILVSAGLAVLTDMLFGDPDDATALSVPVLMLGLTAGGIALSFVPFVHYLRGSYESGEYCIYIFCVALGSMINPASLVNMESLNVLIYTATVMLGAISLHFLLGWIFRIDADTLLITSTAAVYGPPFVGPVAEALKNRRVIVSGLTCGLAGFAIGNFLGIPLAEILAQFSGK
;
A
#
# COMPACT_ATOMS: atom_id res chain seq x y z
N LEU A 1 -10.82 -21.07 0.41
CA LEU A 1 -12.18 -20.46 0.54
C LEU A 1 -12.29 -19.59 1.80
N THR A 2 -11.88 -20.08 2.97
CA THR A 2 -11.97 -19.34 4.25
C THR A 2 -11.21 -18.01 4.28
N ALA A 3 -10.00 -17.93 3.70
CA ALA A 3 -9.24 -16.69 3.64
C ALA A 3 -9.93 -15.60 2.81
N VAL A 4 -10.49 -15.98 1.66
CA VAL A 4 -11.21 -15.06 0.76
C VAL A 4 -12.50 -14.56 1.42
N LEU A 5 -13.24 -15.44 2.10
CA LEU A 5 -14.45 -15.04 2.83
C LEU A 5 -14.14 -14.03 3.95
N LEU A 6 -13.05 -14.25 4.69
CA LEU A 6 -12.60 -13.32 5.73
C LEU A 6 -12.22 -11.96 5.12
N ALA A 7 -11.49 -11.95 4.00
CA ALA A 7 -11.13 -10.73 3.29
C ALA A 7 -12.37 -9.97 2.78
N LEU A 8 -13.34 -10.69 2.19
CA LEU A 8 -14.62 -10.11 1.75
C LEU A 8 -15.41 -9.52 2.92
N LEU A 9 -15.41 -10.17 4.09
CA LEU A 9 -16.03 -9.63 5.28
C LEU A 9 -15.38 -8.30 5.70
N VAL A 10 -14.05 -8.23 5.74
CA VAL A 10 -13.33 -6.99 6.07
C VAL A 10 -13.63 -5.89 5.07
N ILE A 11 -13.69 -6.22 3.77
CA ILE A 11 -14.06 -5.27 2.72
C ILE A 11 -15.49 -4.75 2.94
N LEU A 12 -16.46 -5.63 3.16
CA LEU A 12 -17.86 -5.26 3.39
C LEU A 12 -18.04 -4.38 4.62
N VAL A 13 -17.38 -4.72 5.73
CA VAL A 13 -17.44 -3.92 6.97
C VAL A 13 -16.78 -2.56 6.75
N SER A 14 -15.62 -2.51 6.10
CA SER A 14 -14.89 -1.25 5.87
C SER A 14 -15.62 -0.34 4.89
N ALA A 15 -16.17 -0.90 3.81
CA ALA A 15 -16.98 -0.17 2.84
C ALA A 15 -18.30 0.31 3.45
N GLY A 16 -18.97 -0.54 4.24
CA GLY A 16 -20.19 -0.16 4.96
C GLY A 16 -19.95 0.99 5.94
N LEU A 17 -18.81 0.97 6.64
CA LEU A 17 -18.41 2.05 7.53
C LEU A 17 -18.10 3.34 6.74
N ALA A 18 -17.41 3.23 5.61
CA ALA A 18 -17.10 4.37 4.75
C ALA A 18 -18.39 5.04 4.23
N VAL A 19 -19.34 4.27 3.69
CA VAL A 19 -20.64 4.78 3.25
C VAL A 19 -21.43 5.41 4.40
N LEU A 20 -21.42 4.79 5.58
CA LEU A 20 -22.13 5.32 6.74
C LEU A 20 -21.55 6.67 7.20
N THR A 21 -20.22 6.79 7.24
CA THR A 21 -19.57 8.05 7.61
C THR A 21 -19.84 9.16 6.61
N ASP A 22 -19.85 8.83 5.33
CA ASP A 22 -20.19 9.76 4.25
C ASP A 22 -21.65 10.22 4.34
N MET A 23 -22.59 9.30 4.58
CA MET A 23 -24.00 9.65 4.77
C MET A 23 -24.25 10.55 5.99
N LEU A 24 -23.43 10.44 7.04
CA LEU A 24 -23.63 11.17 8.31
C LEU A 24 -22.86 12.49 8.38
N PHE A 25 -21.69 12.58 7.74
CA PHE A 25 -20.75 13.70 7.84
C PHE A 25 -20.23 14.21 6.49
N GLY A 26 -20.62 13.58 5.38
CA GLY A 26 -20.21 13.96 4.03
C GLY A 26 -20.86 15.27 3.61
N ASP A 27 -20.13 16.01 2.77
CA ASP A 27 -20.61 17.26 2.18
C ASP A 27 -21.67 16.93 1.12
N PRO A 28 -22.91 17.45 1.21
CA PRO A 28 -23.97 17.15 0.23
C PRO A 28 -23.64 17.54 -1.23
N ASP A 29 -22.60 18.35 -1.45
CA ASP A 29 -22.11 18.74 -2.78
C ASP A 29 -21.06 17.76 -3.36
N ASP A 30 -20.54 16.81 -2.57
CA ASP A 30 -19.59 15.79 -3.02
C ASP A 30 -20.35 14.55 -3.54
N ALA A 31 -20.22 14.26 -4.83
CA ALA A 31 -20.92 13.16 -5.49
C ALA A 31 -20.30 11.77 -5.17
N THR A 32 -19.26 11.72 -4.35
CA THR A 32 -18.60 10.47 -3.96
C THR A 32 -19.24 9.87 -2.72
N ALA A 33 -20.14 8.89 -2.92
CA ALA A 33 -20.85 8.18 -1.83
C ALA A 33 -19.95 7.27 -0.94
N LEU A 34 -18.65 7.53 -0.88
CA LEU A 34 -17.67 6.66 -0.24
C LEU A 34 -16.45 7.45 0.25
N SER A 35 -16.28 7.53 1.57
CA SER A 35 -15.09 8.11 2.19
C SER A 35 -13.87 7.18 2.01
N VAL A 36 -13.08 7.44 0.96
CA VAL A 36 -11.86 6.69 0.63
C VAL A 36 -10.88 6.58 1.82
N PRO A 37 -10.64 7.63 2.63
CA PRO A 37 -9.77 7.53 3.80
C PRO A 37 -10.27 6.49 4.82
N VAL A 38 -11.58 6.47 5.13
CA VAL A 38 -12.17 5.52 6.07
C VAL A 38 -12.10 4.10 5.52
N LEU A 39 -12.33 3.92 4.22
CA LEU A 39 -12.17 2.62 3.57
C LEU A 39 -10.72 2.11 3.73
N MET A 40 -9.72 2.92 3.37
CA MET A 40 -8.31 2.50 3.44
C MET A 40 -7.86 2.21 4.87
N LEU A 41 -8.24 3.06 5.82
CA LEU A 41 -7.95 2.84 7.25
C LEU A 41 -8.68 1.62 7.79
N GLY A 42 -9.95 1.42 7.43
CA GLY A 42 -10.75 0.28 7.84
C GLY A 42 -10.16 -1.05 7.35
N LEU A 43 -9.76 -1.12 6.08
CA LEU A 43 -9.09 -2.29 5.52
C LEU A 43 -7.78 -2.60 6.25
N THR A 44 -6.97 -1.58 6.51
CA THR A 44 -5.67 -1.72 7.19
C THR A 44 -5.85 -2.13 8.64
N ALA A 45 -6.73 -1.44 9.37
CA ALA A 45 -7.05 -1.72 10.77
C ALA A 45 -7.65 -3.13 10.92
N GLY A 46 -8.58 -3.51 10.04
CA GLY A 46 -9.16 -4.86 10.02
C GLY A 46 -8.12 -5.94 9.74
N GLY A 47 -7.22 -5.70 8.78
CA GLY A 47 -6.10 -6.61 8.50
C GLY A 47 -5.17 -6.79 9.70
N ILE A 48 -4.78 -5.69 10.36
CA ILE A 48 -3.95 -5.72 11.58
C ILE A 48 -4.70 -6.41 12.74
N ALA A 49 -5.96 -6.07 12.98
CA ALA A 49 -6.76 -6.66 14.05
C ALA A 49 -6.88 -8.18 13.88
N LEU A 50 -7.14 -8.64 12.65
CA LEU A 50 -7.22 -10.06 12.33
C LEU A 50 -5.88 -10.77 12.40
N SER A 51 -4.75 -10.06 12.22
CA SER A 51 -3.41 -10.64 12.42
C SER A 51 -3.15 -11.07 13.87
N PHE A 52 -3.88 -10.52 14.85
CA PHE A 52 -3.77 -10.98 16.24
C PHE A 52 -4.57 -12.26 16.51
N VAL A 53 -5.44 -12.67 15.59
CA VAL A 53 -6.26 -13.88 15.74
C VAL A 53 -5.45 -15.10 15.25
N PRO A 54 -5.07 -16.05 16.14
CA PRO A 54 -4.18 -17.15 15.77
C PRO A 54 -4.71 -18.02 14.62
N PHE A 55 -6.04 -18.15 14.52
CA PHE A 55 -6.71 -18.87 13.43
C PHE A 55 -6.34 -18.34 12.04
N VAL A 56 -6.13 -17.02 11.91
CA VAL A 56 -5.84 -16.36 10.62
C VAL A 56 -4.46 -16.78 10.10
N HIS A 57 -3.51 -17.07 10.99
CA HIS A 57 -2.16 -17.54 10.61
C HIS A 57 -2.15 -18.93 9.95
N TYR A 58 -3.15 -19.76 10.21
CA TYR A 58 -3.24 -21.12 9.65
C TYR A 58 -4.04 -21.19 8.35
N LEU A 59 -4.54 -20.05 7.86
CA LEU A 59 -5.26 -19.99 6.59
C LEU A 59 -4.31 -20.27 5.43
N ARG A 60 -4.48 -21.46 4.83
CA ARG A 60 -3.76 -21.87 3.62
C ARG A 60 -4.23 -21.08 2.39
N GLY A 61 -3.30 -20.73 1.51
CA GLY A 61 -3.62 -20.11 0.23
C GLY A 61 -3.84 -18.59 0.30
N SER A 62 -3.59 -17.94 1.43
CA SER A 62 -3.84 -16.50 1.61
C SER A 62 -2.91 -15.65 0.73
N TYR A 63 -1.63 -16.04 0.66
CA TYR A 63 -0.63 -15.37 -0.17
C TYR A 63 -0.93 -15.54 -1.65
N GLU A 64 -1.17 -16.78 -2.10
CA GLU A 64 -1.44 -17.11 -3.50
C GLU A 64 -2.75 -16.46 -3.99
N SER A 65 -3.78 -16.42 -3.13
CA SER A 65 -5.04 -15.73 -3.46
C SER A 65 -4.85 -14.22 -3.58
N GLY A 66 -4.06 -13.62 -2.68
CA GLY A 66 -3.73 -12.19 -2.74
C GLY A 66 -2.92 -11.83 -3.98
N GLU A 67 -1.89 -12.62 -4.29
CA GLU A 67 -1.06 -12.47 -5.49
C GLU A 67 -1.90 -12.55 -6.77
N TYR A 68 -2.79 -13.54 -6.87
CA TYR A 68 -3.71 -13.66 -8.01
C TYR A 68 -4.62 -12.43 -8.16
N CYS A 69 -5.20 -11.93 -7.07
CA CYS A 69 -6.01 -10.71 -7.09
C CYS A 69 -5.21 -9.47 -7.54
N ILE A 70 -3.96 -9.33 -7.07
CA ILE A 70 -3.06 -8.25 -7.49
C ILE A 70 -2.78 -8.35 -8.99
N TYR A 71 -2.53 -9.54 -9.54
CA TYR A 71 -2.32 -9.70 -10.98
C TYR A 71 -3.55 -9.31 -11.81
N ILE A 72 -4.75 -9.74 -11.42
CA ILE A 72 -5.98 -9.31 -12.10
C ILE A 72 -6.15 -7.80 -12.03
N PHE A 73 -5.94 -7.21 -10.84
CA PHE A 73 -6.03 -5.76 -10.65
C PHE A 73 -5.05 -5.00 -11.54
N CYS A 74 -3.78 -5.41 -11.58
CA CYS A 74 -2.77 -4.79 -12.43
C CYS A 74 -3.12 -4.91 -13.92
N VAL A 75 -3.61 -6.06 -14.37
CA VAL A 75 -4.04 -6.26 -15.78
C VAL A 75 -5.24 -5.38 -16.10
N ALA A 76 -6.25 -5.34 -15.23
CA ALA A 76 -7.44 -4.52 -15.41
C ALA A 76 -7.08 -3.02 -15.45
N LEU A 77 -6.30 -2.53 -14.47
CA LEU A 77 -5.80 -1.16 -14.47
C LEU A 77 -5.01 -0.82 -15.73
N GLY A 78 -4.08 -1.70 -16.12
CA GLY A 78 -3.27 -1.51 -17.33
C GLY A 78 -4.13 -1.43 -18.59
N SER A 79 -5.21 -2.22 -18.67
CA SER A 79 -6.13 -2.22 -19.82
C SER A 79 -6.97 -0.95 -19.95
N MET A 80 -7.13 -0.18 -18.86
CA MET A 80 -7.87 1.09 -18.86
C MET A 80 -7.01 2.28 -19.30
N ILE A 81 -5.70 2.11 -19.46
CA ILE A 81 -4.80 3.20 -19.84
C ILE A 81 -5.06 3.60 -21.30
N ASN A 82 -5.36 4.89 -21.51
CA ASN A 82 -5.37 5.49 -22.84
C ASN A 82 -4.00 6.10 -23.15
N PRO A 83 -3.25 5.59 -24.15
CA PRO A 83 -1.92 6.12 -24.50
C PRO A 83 -1.95 7.60 -24.90
N ALA A 84 -3.04 8.08 -25.49
CA ALA A 84 -3.15 9.46 -25.92
C ALA A 84 -3.23 10.44 -24.74
N SER A 85 -3.82 10.02 -23.61
CA SER A 85 -3.87 10.85 -22.39
C SER A 85 -2.52 10.95 -21.68
N LEU A 86 -1.62 9.97 -21.85
CA LEU A 86 -0.32 9.94 -21.16
C LEU A 86 0.62 11.07 -21.59
N VAL A 87 0.44 11.59 -22.80
CA VAL A 87 1.34 12.60 -23.40
C VAL A 87 0.87 14.03 -23.15
N ASN A 88 -0.23 14.21 -22.43
CA ASN A 88 -0.72 15.53 -22.03
C ASN A 88 0.16 16.12 -20.91
N MET A 89 0.30 17.46 -20.90
CA MET A 89 1.14 18.17 -19.95
C MET A 89 0.79 17.87 -18.48
N GLU A 90 -0.49 17.65 -18.18
CA GLU A 90 -0.95 17.29 -16.84
C GLU A 90 -0.47 15.89 -16.41
N SER A 91 -0.57 14.91 -17.29
CA SER A 91 -0.06 13.55 -17.03
C SER A 91 1.46 13.53 -16.90
N LEU A 92 2.16 14.38 -17.65
CA LEU A 92 3.61 14.54 -17.52
C LEU A 92 4.00 15.16 -16.17
N ASN A 93 3.24 16.13 -15.67
CA ASN A 93 3.48 16.71 -14.34
C ASN A 93 3.30 15.66 -13.23
N VAL A 94 2.25 14.84 -13.31
CA VAL A 94 2.05 13.73 -12.36
C VAL A 94 3.20 12.73 -12.45
N LEU A 95 3.62 12.37 -13.66
CA LEU A 95 4.75 11.45 -13.86
C LEU A 95 6.05 11.99 -13.23
N ILE A 96 6.39 13.26 -13.49
CA ILE A 96 7.60 13.90 -12.94
C ILE A 96 7.50 14.00 -11.41
N TYR A 97 6.34 14.36 -10.88
CA TYR A 97 6.09 14.41 -9.44
C TYR A 97 6.29 13.03 -8.81
N THR A 98 5.61 11.99 -9.31
CA THR A 98 5.72 10.63 -8.79
C THR A 98 7.13 10.07 -8.94
N ALA A 99 7.80 10.31 -10.06
CA ALA A 99 9.19 9.91 -10.28
C ALA A 99 10.13 10.58 -9.28
N THR A 100 9.93 11.88 -9.02
CA THR A 100 10.75 12.65 -8.07
C THR A 100 10.54 12.16 -6.64
N VAL A 101 9.29 11.92 -6.24
CA VAL A 101 8.97 11.38 -4.91
C VAL A 101 9.55 9.97 -4.74
N MET A 102 9.39 9.10 -5.74
CA MET A 102 9.91 7.73 -5.70
C MET A 102 11.43 7.70 -5.64
N LEU A 103 12.12 8.40 -6.56
CA LEU A 103 13.58 8.47 -6.56
C LEU A 103 14.12 9.15 -5.30
N GLY A 104 13.44 10.18 -4.80
CA GLY A 104 13.75 10.83 -3.54
C GLY A 104 13.63 9.88 -2.35
N ALA A 105 12.55 9.10 -2.27
CA ALA A 105 12.34 8.11 -1.21
C ALA A 105 13.39 6.99 -1.26
N ILE A 106 13.72 6.46 -2.44
CA ILE A 106 14.77 5.46 -2.62
C ILE A 106 16.13 6.05 -2.21
N SER A 107 16.46 7.26 -2.68
CA SER A 107 17.72 7.93 -2.34
C SER A 107 17.84 8.17 -0.84
N LEU A 108 16.76 8.61 -0.20
CA LEU A 108 16.70 8.81 1.26
C LEU A 108 16.87 7.49 2.00
N HIS A 109 16.21 6.42 1.57
CA HIS A 109 16.33 5.09 2.18
C HIS A 109 17.77 4.57 2.11
N PHE A 110 18.42 4.70 0.95
CA PHE A 110 19.82 4.29 0.78
C PHE A 110 20.79 5.18 1.57
N LEU A 111 20.55 6.49 1.62
CA LEU A 111 21.35 7.42 2.41
C LEU A 111 21.26 7.09 3.91
N LEU A 112 20.05 6.89 4.42
CA LEU A 112 19.83 6.49 5.82
C LEU A 112 20.44 5.11 6.09
N GLY A 113 20.25 4.15 5.19
CA GLY A 113 20.88 2.83 5.27
C GLY A 113 22.40 2.90 5.36
N TRP A 114 23.01 3.80 4.59
CA TRP A 114 24.45 4.04 4.64
C TRP A 114 24.89 4.68 5.97
N ILE A 115 24.17 5.70 6.46
CA ILE A 115 24.45 6.37 7.75
C ILE A 115 24.37 5.38 8.91
N PHE A 116 23.33 4.54 8.94
CA PHE A 116 23.12 3.53 9.98
C PHE A 116 23.91 2.24 9.75
N ARG A 117 24.71 2.16 8.68
CA ARG A 117 25.55 1.00 8.32
C ARG A 117 24.77 -0.31 8.21
N ILE A 118 23.59 -0.25 7.59
CA ILE A 118 22.77 -1.43 7.27
C ILE A 118 23.46 -2.24 6.18
N ASP A 119 23.44 -3.57 6.32
CA ASP A 119 24.01 -4.47 5.31
C ASP A 119 23.25 -4.40 3.98
N ALA A 120 23.94 -4.67 2.88
CA ALA A 120 23.41 -4.49 1.53
C ALA A 120 22.16 -5.35 1.26
N ASP A 121 22.15 -6.61 1.71
CA ASP A 121 21.02 -7.52 1.48
C ASP A 121 19.76 -7.03 2.21
N THR A 122 19.91 -6.61 3.47
CA THR A 122 18.83 -6.02 4.25
C THR A 122 18.35 -4.69 3.65
N LEU A 123 19.27 -3.85 3.19
CA LEU A 123 18.93 -2.57 2.55
C LEU A 123 18.12 -2.78 1.27
N LEU A 124 18.56 -3.71 0.42
CA LEU A 124 17.91 -4.04 -0.85
C LEU A 124 16.53 -4.68 -0.65
N ILE A 125 16.41 -5.62 0.30
CA ILE A 125 15.12 -6.29 0.54
C ILE A 125 14.08 -5.35 1.14
N THR A 126 14.49 -4.47 2.06
CA THR A 126 13.59 -3.50 2.70
C THR A 126 13.18 -2.41 1.72
N SER A 127 14.10 -1.96 0.85
CA SER A 127 13.76 -1.05 -0.26
C SER A 127 12.79 -1.70 -1.25
N THR A 128 13.01 -2.97 -1.60
CA THR A 128 12.09 -3.74 -2.47
C THR A 128 10.70 -3.82 -1.83
N ALA A 129 10.62 -4.15 -0.54
CA ALA A 129 9.36 -4.25 0.17
C ALA A 129 8.63 -2.89 0.26
N ALA A 130 9.37 -1.79 0.38
CA ALA A 130 8.81 -0.44 0.43
C ALA A 130 8.31 0.04 -0.95
N VAL A 131 9.03 -0.29 -2.03
CA VAL A 131 8.72 0.19 -3.39
C VAL A 131 7.67 -0.67 -4.07
N TYR A 132 7.78 -1.99 -3.96
CA TYR A 132 6.93 -2.95 -4.70
C TYR A 132 5.94 -3.70 -3.80
N GLY A 133 6.22 -3.74 -2.49
CA GLY A 133 5.39 -4.44 -1.51
C GLY A 133 5.95 -5.82 -1.08
N PRO A 134 5.40 -6.39 0.00
CA PRO A 134 5.76 -7.72 0.53
C PRO A 134 5.73 -8.88 -0.49
N PRO A 135 4.85 -8.92 -1.50
CA PRO A 135 4.83 -10.01 -2.47
C PRO A 135 6.13 -10.15 -3.28
N PHE A 136 6.90 -9.07 -3.43
CA PHE A 136 8.15 -9.08 -4.19
C PHE A 136 9.38 -9.45 -3.34
N VAL A 137 9.22 -9.61 -2.02
CA VAL A 137 10.30 -9.97 -1.10
C VAL A 137 10.84 -11.37 -1.39
N GLY A 138 9.96 -12.35 -1.63
CA GLY A 138 10.37 -13.74 -1.87
C GLY A 138 11.30 -13.89 -3.09
N PRO A 139 10.89 -13.45 -4.29
CA PRO A 139 11.71 -13.51 -5.49
C PRO A 139 13.06 -12.78 -5.36
N VAL A 140 13.08 -11.60 -4.73
CA VAL A 140 14.32 -10.81 -4.56
C VAL A 140 15.27 -11.47 -3.57
N ALA A 141 14.77 -12.03 -2.45
CA ALA A 141 15.61 -12.75 -1.51
C ALA A 141 16.28 -13.99 -2.13
N GLU A 142 15.61 -14.63 -3.09
CA GLU A 142 16.20 -15.74 -3.85
C GLU A 142 17.29 -15.27 -4.81
N ALA A 143 17.06 -14.15 -5.50
CA ALA A 143 18.08 -13.54 -6.36
C ALA A 143 19.33 -13.11 -5.58
N LEU A 144 19.16 -12.62 -4.35
CA LEU A 144 20.25 -12.29 -3.42
C LEU A 144 20.93 -13.53 -2.81
N LYS A 145 20.38 -14.74 -3.01
CA LYS A 145 20.83 -15.98 -2.36
C LYS A 145 20.86 -15.89 -0.83
N ASN A 146 19.99 -15.06 -0.25
CA ASN A 146 19.91 -14.82 1.18
C ASN A 146 18.46 -14.82 1.67
N ARG A 147 17.93 -16.00 2.00
CA ARG A 147 16.57 -16.13 2.52
C ARG A 147 16.39 -15.61 3.95
N ARG A 148 17.47 -15.31 4.68
CA ARG A 148 17.38 -14.78 6.05
C ARG A 148 16.78 -13.38 6.08
N VAL A 149 16.94 -12.61 5.00
CA VAL A 149 16.45 -11.23 4.93
C VAL A 149 14.94 -11.14 4.59
N ILE A 150 14.28 -12.26 4.28
CA ILE A 150 12.82 -12.29 4.02
C ILE A 150 12.03 -11.74 5.20
N VAL A 151 12.41 -12.11 6.43
CA VAL A 151 11.73 -11.64 7.64
C VAL A 151 11.83 -10.12 7.75
N SER A 152 13.01 -9.55 7.47
CA SER A 152 13.21 -8.11 7.48
C SER A 152 12.37 -7.42 6.41
N GLY A 153 12.37 -7.94 5.17
CA GLY A 153 11.57 -7.41 4.07
C GLY A 153 10.06 -7.43 4.35
N LEU A 154 9.51 -8.57 4.78
CA LEU A 154 8.08 -8.70 5.09
C LEU A 154 7.67 -7.79 6.25
N THR A 155 8.47 -7.76 7.32
CA THR A 155 8.18 -6.93 8.50
C THR A 155 8.22 -5.44 8.13
N CYS A 156 9.27 -5.01 7.42
CA CYS A 156 9.42 -3.63 7.00
C CYS A 156 8.31 -3.20 6.03
N GLY A 157 7.97 -4.03 5.05
CA GLY A 157 6.91 -3.72 4.08
C GLY A 157 5.52 -3.63 4.72
N LEU A 158 5.17 -4.60 5.58
CA LEU A 158 3.87 -4.60 6.27
C LEU A 158 3.76 -3.45 7.28
N ALA A 159 4.81 -3.19 8.06
CA ALA A 159 4.86 -2.06 8.98
C ALA A 159 4.79 -0.72 8.21
N GLY A 160 5.53 -0.61 7.11
CA GLY A 160 5.52 0.55 6.22
C GLY A 160 4.13 0.84 5.67
N PHE A 161 3.38 -0.19 5.24
CA PHE A 161 1.99 -0.02 4.80
C PHE A 161 1.08 0.51 5.90
N ALA A 162 1.17 -0.05 7.11
CA ALA A 162 0.38 0.41 8.25
C ALA A 162 0.70 1.87 8.58
N ILE A 163 1.99 2.19 8.74
CA ILE A 163 2.46 3.53 9.06
C ILE A 163 2.06 4.52 7.95
N GLY A 164 2.25 4.16 6.69
CA GLY A 164 1.92 5.00 5.53
C GLY A 164 0.43 5.32 5.46
N ASN A 165 -0.44 4.34 5.68
CA ASN A 165 -1.90 4.56 5.65
C ASN A 165 -2.35 5.44 6.83
N PHE A 166 -1.83 5.23 8.04
CA PHE A 166 -2.23 6.01 9.21
C PHE A 166 -1.59 7.41 9.27
N LEU A 167 -0.35 7.58 8.81
CA LEU A 167 0.34 8.88 8.80
C LEU A 167 0.04 9.70 7.53
N GLY A 168 -0.28 9.04 6.42
CA GLY A 168 -0.52 9.70 5.14
C GLY A 168 -1.71 10.66 5.17
N ILE A 169 -2.80 10.26 5.83
CA ILE A 169 -4.02 11.09 5.93
C ILE A 169 -3.75 12.37 6.76
N PRO A 170 -3.24 12.30 8.00
CA PRO A 170 -2.86 13.50 8.75
C PRO A 170 -1.85 14.38 8.02
N LEU A 171 -0.88 13.78 7.33
CA LEU A 171 0.11 14.53 6.56
C LEU A 171 -0.55 15.30 5.40
N ALA A 172 -1.52 14.70 4.71
CA ALA A 172 -2.28 15.36 3.67
C ALA A 172 -3.05 16.57 4.22
N GLU A 173 -3.71 16.44 5.36
CA GLU A 173 -4.42 17.53 6.05
C GLU A 173 -3.48 18.68 6.44
N ILE A 174 -2.31 18.35 6.99
CA ILE A 174 -1.30 19.36 7.35
C ILE A 174 -0.83 20.10 6.10
N LEU A 175 -0.51 19.38 5.02
CA LEU A 175 -0.05 19.97 3.77
C LEU A 175 -1.14 20.83 3.09
N ALA A 176 -2.41 20.44 3.20
CA ALA A 176 -3.54 21.21 2.69
C ALA A 176 -3.58 22.61 3.32
N GLN A 177 -3.36 22.72 4.64
CA GLN A 177 -3.30 24.00 5.35
C GLN A 177 -2.20 24.94 4.82
N PHE A 178 -1.06 24.39 4.37
CA PHE A 178 0.02 25.17 3.77
C PHE A 178 -0.21 25.51 2.29
N SER A 179 -1.09 24.78 1.61
CA SER A 179 -1.37 24.98 0.19
C SER A 179 -2.29 26.18 -0.10
N GLY A 180 -2.79 26.87 0.93
CA GLY A 180 -3.60 28.09 0.79
C GLY A 180 -4.95 27.88 0.10
N LYS A 181 -5.44 26.65 0.08
CA LYS A 181 -6.80 26.28 -0.31
C LYS A 181 -7.57 25.82 0.92
#